data_AF-A0A2V9VYI1-F1
#
_entry.id   AF-A0A2V9VYI1-F1
#
_cell.length_a   1.000
_cell.length_b   1.000
_cell.length_c   1.000
_cell.angle_alpha   90.00
_cell.angle_beta   90.00
_cell.angle_gamma   90.00
#
_symmetry.space_group_name_H-M   'P 1'
#
loop_
_entity.id
_entity.type
_entity.pdbx_description
1 polymer ?
#
loop_
_entity_poly.entity_id
_entity_poly.type
_entity_poly.pdbx_seq_one_letter_code
_entity_poly.pdbx_strand_id
1 'polypeptide(L)'
;TDIIDANAALYSYAGPGHWNDPDMLEVGNGGMTITEYRSHFSFWALLAAPLIAGNDLREMKPDIHDILTNKEVIAVDQDALGRQGRRVSKDGDLEVWSKALAGGGRAVILFNRSETEKEITARWEDLDYPESLTASVRDLWEKKDLGKFAGKFSAKVAGHGVVMVRVGV
;
A
#
# COMPACT_ATOMS: atom_id res chain seq x y z
N THR A 1 10.78 -9.84 0.34
CA THR A 1 10.62 -8.38 0.52
C THR A 1 11.76 -7.57 -0.10
N ASP A 2 12.84 -8.18 -0.54
CA ASP A 2 14.02 -7.49 -1.09
C ASP A 2 13.71 -6.51 -2.23
N ILE A 3 12.69 -6.79 -3.05
CA ILE A 3 12.26 -5.92 -4.15
C ILE A 3 11.75 -4.56 -3.64
N ILE A 4 10.87 -4.54 -2.64
CA ILE A 4 10.34 -3.27 -2.09
C ILE A 4 11.44 -2.48 -1.36
N ASP A 5 12.39 -3.17 -0.73
CA ASP A 5 13.54 -2.55 -0.09
C ASP A 5 14.48 -1.89 -1.12
N ALA A 6 14.73 -2.54 -2.26
CA ALA A 6 15.50 -1.98 -3.38
C ALA A 6 14.81 -0.77 -4.03
N ASN A 7 13.48 -0.78 -4.11
CA ASN A 7 12.70 0.32 -4.70
C ASN A 7 12.48 1.50 -3.73
N ALA A 8 12.63 1.29 -2.42
CA ALA A 8 12.28 2.27 -1.38
C ALA A 8 12.92 3.65 -1.59
N ALA A 9 14.19 3.68 -2.02
CA ALA A 9 14.98 4.89 -2.20
C ALA A 9 14.84 5.52 -3.59
N LEU A 10 14.13 4.87 -4.52
CA LEU A 10 14.03 5.30 -5.91
C LEU A 10 12.83 6.23 -6.19
N TYR A 11 12.03 6.53 -5.16
CA TYR A 11 10.77 7.26 -5.31
C TYR A 11 10.88 8.62 -6.00
N SER A 12 12.03 9.31 -5.89
CA SER A 12 12.25 10.61 -6.53
C SER A 12 12.50 10.53 -8.04
N TYR A 13 12.73 9.33 -8.58
CA TYR A 13 12.98 9.10 -10.01
C TYR A 13 11.73 8.64 -10.78
N ALA A 14 10.63 8.33 -10.09
CA ALA A 14 9.36 7.95 -10.72
C ALA A 14 8.43 9.16 -10.88
N GLY A 15 7.69 9.21 -11.98
CA GLY A 15 6.75 10.27 -12.29
C GLY A 15 5.98 10.04 -13.59
N PRO A 16 5.00 10.90 -13.92
CA PRO A 16 4.29 10.80 -15.19
C PRO A 16 5.24 10.70 -16.39
N GLY A 17 5.14 9.57 -17.11
CA GLY A 17 5.97 9.26 -18.29
C GLY A 17 7.14 8.31 -18.03
N HIS A 18 7.51 8.03 -16.78
CA HIS A 18 8.56 7.07 -16.45
C HIS A 18 8.40 6.51 -15.02
N TRP A 19 8.40 5.19 -14.89
CA TRP A 19 8.10 4.50 -13.63
C TRP A 19 9.24 3.56 -13.27
N ASN A 20 9.52 3.41 -11.98
CA ASN A 20 10.36 2.31 -11.52
C ASN A 20 9.57 1.01 -11.70
N ASP A 21 10.19 0.00 -12.29
CA ASP A 21 9.58 -1.29 -12.54
C ASP A 21 10.19 -2.33 -11.57
N PRO A 22 9.46 -2.72 -10.52
CA PRO A 22 9.87 -3.76 -9.58
C PRO A 22 9.60 -5.19 -10.07
N ASP A 23 9.35 -5.38 -11.38
CA ASP A 23 8.99 -6.65 -12.05
C ASP A 23 7.47 -6.96 -11.98
N MET A 24 7.03 -7.98 -12.70
CA MET A 24 5.63 -8.39 -12.85
C MET A 24 5.00 -8.86 -11.53
N LEU A 25 3.66 -8.85 -11.49
CA LEU A 25 2.88 -9.34 -10.37
C LEU A 25 2.87 -10.87 -10.33
N GLU A 26 3.24 -11.45 -9.19
CA GLU A 26 3.20 -12.89 -8.90
C GLU A 26 1.84 -13.35 -8.34
N VAL A 27 0.86 -12.44 -8.28
CA VAL A 27 -0.46 -12.67 -7.69
C VAL A 27 -1.17 -13.85 -8.36
N GLY A 28 -1.30 -14.95 -7.63
CA GLY A 28 -1.98 -16.17 -8.07
C GLY A 28 -1.07 -17.31 -8.55
N ASN A 29 0.26 -17.15 -8.55
CA ASN A 29 1.20 -18.19 -9.04
C ASN A 29 1.50 -19.32 -8.04
N GLY A 30 0.87 -19.30 -6.87
CA GLY A 30 0.92 -20.36 -5.86
C GLY A 30 2.08 -20.30 -4.85
N GLY A 31 3.05 -19.41 -5.03
CA GLY A 31 4.23 -19.28 -4.15
C GLY A 31 4.02 -18.47 -2.87
N MET A 32 2.89 -17.79 -2.72
CA MET A 32 2.56 -16.94 -1.58
C MET A 32 1.13 -17.21 -1.09
N THR A 33 0.86 -16.83 0.17
CA THR A 33 -0.48 -16.80 0.76
C THR A 33 -1.32 -15.65 0.19
N ILE A 34 -2.64 -15.70 0.39
CA ILE A 34 -3.54 -14.59 0.02
C ILE A 34 -3.17 -13.29 0.74
N THR A 35 -2.72 -13.38 1.99
CA THR A 35 -2.24 -12.23 2.77
C THR A 35 -1.03 -11.59 2.10
N GLU A 36 -0.04 -12.38 1.72
CA GLU A 36 1.16 -11.90 1.03
C GLU A 36 0.85 -11.37 -0.37
N TYR A 37 -0.08 -11.97 -1.13
CA TYR A 37 -0.51 -11.41 -2.42
C TYR A 37 -1.19 -10.05 -2.27
N ARG A 38 -2.01 -9.85 -1.23
CA ARG A 38 -2.58 -8.55 -0.92
C ARG A 38 -1.50 -7.53 -0.57
N SER A 39 -0.51 -7.92 0.23
CA SER A 39 0.66 -7.09 0.54
C SER A 39 1.43 -6.70 -0.74
N HIS A 40 1.75 -7.68 -1.57
CA HIS A 40 2.46 -7.49 -2.85
C HIS A 40 1.71 -6.53 -3.79
N PHE A 41 0.42 -6.77 -4.03
CA PHE A 41 -0.39 -5.89 -4.89
C PHE A 41 -0.52 -4.47 -4.31
N SER A 42 -0.69 -4.35 -3.00
CA SER A 42 -0.76 -3.05 -2.32
C SER A 42 0.54 -2.26 -2.51
N PHE A 43 1.69 -2.93 -2.38
CA PHE A 43 2.99 -2.28 -2.57
C PHE A 43 3.20 -1.84 -4.02
N TRP A 44 2.88 -2.67 -5.01
CA TRP A 44 3.01 -2.27 -6.42
C TRP A 44 2.18 -1.01 -6.71
N ALA A 45 0.93 -0.98 -6.23
CA ALA A 45 0.08 0.19 -6.38
C ALA A 45 0.61 1.43 -5.62
N LEU A 46 1.09 1.25 -4.40
CA LEU A 46 1.69 2.34 -3.63
C LEU A 46 2.97 2.87 -4.29
N LEU A 47 3.74 2.01 -4.95
CA LEU A 47 4.98 2.38 -5.61
C LEU A 47 4.76 3.04 -6.99
N ALA A 48 3.51 3.13 -7.46
CA ALA A 48 3.19 3.54 -8.83
C ALA A 48 3.92 2.66 -9.88
N ALA A 49 3.99 1.36 -9.60
CA ALA A 49 4.65 0.38 -10.44
C ALA A 49 3.74 -0.05 -11.59
N PRO A 50 4.29 -0.49 -12.74
CA PRO A 50 3.50 -1.18 -13.75
C PRO A 50 2.74 -2.38 -13.15
N LEU A 51 1.40 -2.38 -13.22
CA LEU A 51 0.56 -3.49 -12.77
C LEU A 51 0.39 -4.54 -13.88
N ILE A 52 1.45 -5.29 -14.15
CA ILE A 52 1.47 -6.33 -15.19
C ILE A 52 1.23 -7.69 -14.52
N ALA A 53 0.07 -8.30 -14.78
CA ALA A 53 -0.27 -9.62 -14.23
C ALA A 53 0.61 -10.72 -14.85
N GLY A 54 1.31 -11.48 -14.01
CA GLY A 54 2.18 -12.59 -14.41
C GLY A 54 1.55 -13.98 -14.25
N ASN A 55 0.25 -14.06 -13.97
CA ASN A 55 -0.46 -15.32 -13.71
C ASN A 55 -1.29 -15.83 -14.91
N ASP A 56 -1.72 -17.09 -14.84
CA ASP A 56 -2.65 -17.64 -15.84
C ASP A 56 -4.09 -17.16 -15.59
N LEU A 57 -4.53 -16.19 -16.40
CA LEU A 57 -5.86 -15.60 -16.29
C LEU A 57 -7.01 -16.58 -16.61
N ARG A 58 -6.74 -17.68 -17.32
CA ARG A 58 -7.77 -18.66 -17.74
C ARG A 58 -8.32 -19.47 -16.56
N GLU A 59 -7.48 -19.71 -15.57
CA GLU A 59 -7.74 -20.56 -14.41
C GLU A 59 -7.66 -19.75 -13.10
N MET A 60 -7.88 -18.44 -13.18
CA MET A 60 -7.76 -17.53 -12.05
C MET A 60 -8.87 -17.78 -11.02
N LYS A 61 -8.47 -18.05 -9.78
CA LYS A 61 -9.39 -18.23 -8.66
C LYS A 61 -10.08 -16.91 -8.27
N PRO A 62 -11.30 -16.96 -7.69
CA PRO A 62 -12.05 -15.76 -7.32
C PRO A 62 -11.31 -14.82 -6.35
N ASP A 63 -10.58 -15.37 -5.37
CA ASP A 63 -9.79 -14.60 -4.42
C ASP A 63 -8.62 -13.86 -5.08
N ILE A 64 -7.97 -14.47 -6.07
CA ILE A 64 -6.93 -13.85 -6.90
C ILE A 64 -7.51 -12.75 -7.78
N HIS A 65 -8.67 -13.02 -8.41
CA HIS A 65 -9.39 -12.02 -9.20
C HIS A 65 -9.74 -10.79 -8.34
N ASP A 66 -10.22 -10.99 -7.11
CA ASP A 66 -10.59 -9.90 -6.21
C ASP A 66 -9.39 -9.03 -5.80
N ILE A 67 -8.19 -9.60 -5.70
CA ILE A 67 -6.95 -8.84 -5.48
C ILE A 67 -6.66 -7.98 -6.70
N LEU A 68 -6.56 -8.59 -7.89
CA LEU A 68 -6.15 -7.92 -9.12
C LEU A 68 -7.17 -6.90 -9.64
N THR A 69 -8.41 -6.96 -9.20
CA THR A 69 -9.49 -6.06 -9.66
C THR A 69 -9.99 -5.09 -8.58
N ASN A 70 -9.27 -4.97 -7.45
CA ASN A 70 -9.64 -3.99 -6.43
C ASN A 70 -9.47 -2.55 -6.95
N LYS A 71 -10.60 -1.94 -7.34
CA LYS A 71 -10.67 -0.59 -7.91
C LYS A 71 -10.09 0.50 -7.01
N GLU A 72 -10.17 0.36 -5.69
CA GLU A 72 -9.66 1.38 -4.77
C GLU A 72 -8.14 1.33 -4.64
N VAL A 73 -7.56 0.13 -4.69
CA VAL A 73 -6.09 -0.06 -4.71
C VAL A 73 -5.53 0.36 -6.08
N ILE A 74 -6.19 -0.03 -7.18
CA ILE A 74 -5.83 0.43 -8.54
C ILE A 74 -5.92 1.96 -8.66
N ALA A 75 -6.91 2.61 -8.03
CA ALA A 75 -7.01 4.06 -8.04
C ALA A 75 -5.83 4.74 -7.31
N VAL A 76 -5.23 4.08 -6.32
CA VAL A 76 -3.97 4.56 -5.71
C VAL A 76 -2.83 4.47 -6.69
N ASP A 77 -2.69 3.36 -7.42
CA ASP A 77 -1.69 3.20 -8.47
C ASP A 77 -1.80 4.31 -9.52
N GLN A 78 -3.01 4.46 -10.08
CA GLN A 78 -3.36 5.36 -11.18
C GLN A 78 -3.62 6.81 -10.75
N ASP A 79 -3.26 7.19 -9.52
CA ASP A 79 -3.44 8.55 -9.03
C ASP A 79 -2.71 9.57 -9.92
N ALA A 80 -3.42 10.64 -10.31
CA ALA A 80 -2.95 11.61 -11.29
C ALA A 80 -1.72 12.42 -10.84
N LEU A 81 -1.41 12.46 -9.54
CA LEU A 81 -0.16 13.07 -9.07
C LEU A 81 1.06 12.25 -9.50
N GLY A 82 0.87 10.95 -9.76
CA GLY A 82 1.90 10.08 -10.34
C GLY A 82 3.16 9.98 -9.48
N ARG A 83 3.04 10.09 -8.16
CA ARG A 83 4.18 9.97 -7.25
C ARG A 83 4.29 8.55 -6.72
N GLN A 84 5.48 8.00 -6.76
CA GLN A 84 5.79 6.76 -6.05
C GLN A 84 5.73 7.00 -4.53
N GLY A 85 5.15 6.04 -3.81
CA GLY A 85 5.18 6.02 -2.36
C GLY A 85 6.55 5.69 -1.78
N ARG A 86 6.79 6.09 -0.54
CA ARG A 86 8.05 5.87 0.17
C ARG A 86 7.81 5.34 1.58
N ARG A 87 8.81 4.65 2.13
CA ARG A 87 8.82 4.29 3.55
C ARG A 87 8.99 5.57 4.36
N VAL A 88 8.12 5.78 5.34
CA VAL A 88 8.13 6.97 6.22
C VAL A 88 8.48 6.61 7.66
N SER A 89 8.23 5.37 8.08
CA SER A 89 8.62 4.87 9.40
C SER A 89 8.98 3.39 9.34
N LYS A 90 9.90 2.98 10.20
CA LYS A 90 10.33 1.59 10.39
C LYS A 90 10.76 1.35 11.83
N ASP A 91 10.12 0.38 12.47
CA ASP A 91 10.48 -0.13 13.80
C ASP A 91 10.62 -1.65 13.72
N GLY A 92 11.85 -2.12 13.61
CA GLY A 92 12.15 -3.53 13.33
C GLY A 92 11.46 -4.00 12.04
N ASP A 93 10.53 -4.93 12.19
CA ASP A 93 9.72 -5.52 11.11
C ASP A 93 8.41 -4.79 10.82
N LEU A 94 8.12 -3.71 11.55
CA LEU A 94 6.89 -2.94 11.40
C LEU A 94 7.18 -1.67 10.62
N GLU A 95 6.50 -1.49 9.49
CA GLU A 95 6.77 -0.39 8.58
C GLU A 95 5.51 0.42 8.28
N VAL A 96 5.70 1.72 8.07
CA VAL A 96 4.68 2.62 7.52
C VAL A 96 5.20 3.19 6.22
N TRP A 97 4.40 3.09 5.18
CA TRP A 97 4.67 3.64 3.86
C TRP A 97 3.58 4.60 3.45
N SER A 98 3.94 5.62 2.68
CA SER A 98 3.03 6.70 2.30
C SER A 98 3.25 7.15 0.87
N LYS A 99 2.16 7.35 0.12
CA LYS A 99 2.10 7.98 -1.21
C LYS A 99 1.22 9.22 -1.12
N ALA A 100 1.75 10.36 -1.56
CA ALA A 100 0.95 11.56 -1.77
C ALA A 100 0.00 11.32 -2.96
N LEU A 101 -1.26 11.71 -2.79
CA LEU A 101 -2.31 11.60 -3.80
C LEU A 101 -2.71 12.99 -4.30
N ALA A 102 -3.31 13.03 -5.49
CA ALA A 102 -3.96 14.23 -5.98
C ALA A 102 -5.05 14.71 -4.99
N GLY A 103 -5.17 16.02 -4.83
CA GLY A 103 -6.10 16.62 -3.86
C GLY A 103 -5.60 16.64 -2.42
N GLY A 104 -4.32 16.30 -2.17
CA GLY A 104 -3.67 16.49 -0.88
C GLY A 104 -3.81 15.32 0.10
N GLY A 105 -4.56 14.27 -0.28
CA GLY A 105 -4.69 13.03 0.48
C GLY A 105 -3.42 12.17 0.48
N ARG A 106 -3.40 11.11 1.28
CA ARG A 106 -2.32 10.11 1.33
C ARG A 106 -2.89 8.70 1.20
N ALA A 107 -2.25 7.84 0.42
CA ALA A 107 -2.39 6.40 0.57
C ALA A 107 -1.32 5.91 1.53
N VAL A 108 -1.69 5.06 2.50
CA VAL A 108 -0.82 4.61 3.57
C VAL A 108 -0.90 3.09 3.68
N ILE A 109 0.26 2.45 3.78
CA ILE A 109 0.37 1.03 4.12
C ILE A 109 0.98 0.92 5.52
N LEU A 110 0.29 0.18 6.39
CA LEU A 110 0.85 -0.39 7.61
C LEU A 110 1.28 -1.82 7.27
N PHE A 111 2.58 -2.10 7.24
CA PHE A 111 3.11 -3.39 6.81
C PHE A 111 3.81 -4.12 7.95
N ASN A 112 3.41 -5.38 8.16
CA ASN A 112 4.01 -6.25 9.14
C ASN A 112 4.87 -7.31 8.44
N ARG A 113 6.20 -7.19 8.53
CA ARG A 113 7.15 -8.20 8.01
C ARG A 113 7.29 -9.42 8.92
N SER A 114 6.83 -9.33 10.16
CA SER A 114 6.94 -10.42 11.13
C SER A 114 5.87 -11.50 10.89
N GLU A 115 6.04 -12.64 11.56
CA GLU A 115 5.16 -13.82 11.42
C GLU A 115 3.83 -13.70 12.16
N THR A 116 3.69 -12.75 13.09
CA THR A 116 2.53 -12.69 14.01
C THR A 116 1.84 -11.36 13.93
N GLU A 117 0.55 -11.32 14.29
CA GLU A 117 -0.21 -10.06 14.34
C GLU A 117 0.47 -9.02 15.25
N LYS A 118 0.59 -7.79 14.75
CA LYS A 118 1.14 -6.64 15.48
C LYS A 118 0.30 -5.41 15.27
N GLU A 119 0.24 -4.55 16.27
CA GLU A 119 -0.34 -3.21 16.11
C GLU A 119 0.71 -2.28 15.51
N ILE A 120 0.34 -1.56 14.44
CA ILE A 120 1.20 -0.58 13.77
C ILE A 120 0.47 0.76 13.76
N THR A 121 1.21 1.85 13.96
CA THR A 121 0.67 3.21 14.02
C THR A 121 1.27 4.08 12.93
N ALA A 122 0.43 4.67 12.08
CA ALA A 122 0.81 5.79 11.22
C ALA A 122 0.55 7.11 11.97
N ARG A 123 1.60 7.91 12.16
CA ARG A 123 1.49 9.26 12.76
C ARG A 123 1.38 10.28 11.64
N TRP A 124 0.56 11.32 11.83
CA TRP A 124 0.31 12.33 10.80
C TRP A 124 1.59 13.07 10.42
N GLU A 125 2.48 13.31 11.37
CA GLU A 125 3.76 13.95 11.14
C GLU A 125 4.65 13.15 10.17
N ASP A 126 4.64 11.81 10.26
CA ASP A 126 5.35 10.92 9.32
C ASP A 126 4.75 10.98 7.90
N LEU A 127 3.49 11.41 7.77
CA LEU A 127 2.77 11.57 6.50
C LEU A 127 2.87 12.99 5.93
N ASP A 128 3.71 13.84 6.53
CA ASP A 128 3.81 15.29 6.28
C ASP A 128 2.48 16.04 6.52
N TYR A 129 1.68 15.58 7.48
CA TYR A 129 0.50 16.28 7.97
C TYR A 129 0.76 16.88 9.36
N PRO A 130 0.10 17.99 9.73
CA PRO A 130 0.18 18.53 11.09
C PRO A 130 -0.40 17.53 12.11
N GLU A 131 0.21 17.42 13.29
CA GLU A 131 -0.30 16.57 14.38
C GLU A 131 -1.73 16.94 14.79
N SER A 132 -2.07 18.23 14.78
CA SER A 132 -3.40 18.74 15.13
C SER A 132 -4.50 18.41 14.10
N LEU A 133 -4.13 17.86 12.94
CA LEU A 133 -5.08 17.54 11.89
C LEU A 133 -6.00 16.39 12.29
N THR A 134 -7.30 16.57 12.05
CA THR A 134 -8.28 15.48 12.07
C THR A 134 -8.58 15.06 10.63
N ALA A 135 -8.15 13.85 10.25
CA ALA A 135 -8.29 13.33 8.90
C ALA A 135 -9.27 12.16 8.85
N SER A 136 -9.96 12.00 7.72
CA SER A 136 -10.78 10.82 7.43
C SER A 136 -9.91 9.64 7.04
N VAL A 137 -10.25 8.43 7.49
CA VAL A 137 -9.53 7.20 7.15
C VAL A 137 -10.50 6.19 6.55
N ARG A 138 -10.14 5.64 5.39
CA ARG A 138 -10.87 4.60 4.68
C ARG A 138 -9.97 3.40 4.40
N ASP A 139 -10.41 2.21 4.77
CA ASP A 139 -9.73 0.96 4.40
C ASP A 139 -10.09 0.55 2.97
N LEU A 140 -9.07 0.35 2.14
CA LEU A 140 -9.22 0.09 0.70
C LEU A 140 -9.45 -1.39 0.38
N TRP A 141 -9.11 -2.29 1.29
CA TRP A 141 -9.37 -3.73 1.16
C TRP A 141 -10.76 -4.08 1.71
N GLU A 142 -11.13 -3.53 2.86
CA GLU A 142 -12.48 -3.68 3.42
C GLU A 142 -13.52 -2.78 2.74
N LYS A 143 -13.08 -1.79 1.95
CA LYS A 143 -13.93 -0.78 1.27
C LYS A 143 -14.80 -0.04 2.27
N LYS A 144 -14.23 0.30 3.41
CA LYS A 144 -14.96 0.76 4.59
C LYS A 144 -14.39 2.06 5.13
N ASP A 145 -15.26 3.02 5.39
CA ASP A 145 -14.90 4.24 6.11
C ASP A 145 -14.72 3.90 7.59
N LEU A 146 -13.53 4.15 8.13
CA LEU A 146 -13.18 3.88 9.53
C LEU A 146 -13.47 5.07 10.45
N GLY A 147 -13.79 6.23 9.87
CA GLY A 147 -14.11 7.45 10.60
C GLY A 147 -13.03 8.51 10.51
N LYS A 148 -13.00 9.42 11.49
CA LYS A 148 -12.04 10.52 11.57
C LYS A 148 -11.09 10.30 12.75
N PHE A 149 -9.81 10.57 12.53
CA PHE A 149 -8.74 10.36 13.49
C PHE A 149 -7.86 11.61 13.62
N ALA A 150 -7.46 11.93 14.85
CA ALA A 150 -6.60 13.07 15.15
C ALA A 150 -5.16 12.60 15.41
N GLY A 151 -4.20 13.22 14.71
CA GLY A 151 -2.75 13.01 14.88
C GLY A 151 -2.19 11.64 14.47
N LYS A 152 -2.99 10.56 14.47
CA LYS A 152 -2.54 9.21 14.13
C LYS A 152 -3.68 8.25 13.82
N PHE A 153 -3.34 7.14 13.17
CA PHE A 153 -4.20 5.96 13.00
C PHE A 153 -3.41 4.70 13.34
N SER A 154 -4.03 3.76 14.07
CA SER A 154 -3.43 2.49 14.47
C SER A 154 -4.33 1.33 14.06
N ALA A 155 -3.74 0.23 13.60
CA ALA A 155 -4.47 -0.99 13.26
C ALA A 155 -3.65 -2.23 13.62
N LYS A 156 -4.35 -3.33 13.89
CA LYS A 156 -3.76 -4.67 13.98
C LYS A 156 -3.55 -5.22 12.58
N VAL A 157 -2.33 -5.68 12.31
CA VAL A 157 -1.91 -6.17 10.99
C VAL A 157 -1.41 -7.59 11.15
N ALA A 158 -2.02 -8.53 10.43
CA ALA A 158 -1.60 -9.93 10.39
C ALA A 158 -0.12 -10.08 9.97
N GLY A 159 0.51 -11.19 10.34
CA GLY A 159 1.86 -11.50 9.88
C GLY A 159 1.94 -11.52 8.35
N HIS A 160 3.01 -10.94 7.80
CA HIS A 160 3.23 -10.70 6.36
C HIS A 160 2.13 -9.88 5.65
N GLY A 161 1.20 -9.31 6.42
CA GLY A 161 0.02 -8.61 5.94
C GLY A 161 0.18 -7.10 5.88
N VAL A 162 -0.80 -6.46 5.25
CA VAL A 162 -0.96 -5.01 5.22
C VAL A 162 -2.35 -4.60 5.68
N VAL A 163 -2.42 -3.43 6.31
CA VAL A 163 -3.62 -2.59 6.28
C VAL A 163 -3.32 -1.42 5.34
N MET A 164 -4.10 -1.29 4.27
CA MET A 164 -3.94 -0.22 3.30
C MET A 164 -5.12 0.75 3.39
N VAL A 165 -4.83 2.00 3.73
CA VAL A 165 -5.84 3.03 3.96
C VAL A 165 -5.59 4.25 3.09
N ARG A 166 -6.68 4.96 2.74
CA ARG A 166 -6.61 6.36 2.30
C ARG A 166 -6.86 7.26 3.50
N VAL A 167 -5.95 8.20 3.72
CA VAL A 167 -6.06 9.28 4.71
C VAL A 167 -6.39 10.58 3.98
N GLY A 168 -7.64 11.01 4.06
CA GLY A 168 -8.17 12.20 3.38
C GLY A 168 -8.27 13.41 4.31
N VAL A 169 -7.82 14.57 3.82
CA VAL A 169 -7.85 15.86 4.50
C VAL A 169 -8.96 16.75 4.01
#